data_AF-A0A538K6Y7-F1
#
_entry.id   AF-A0A538K6Y7-F1
#
_cell.length_a   1.000
_cell.length_b   1.000
_cell.length_c   1.000
_cell.angle_alpha   90.00
_cell.angle_beta   90.00
_cell.angle_gamma   90.00
#
_symmetry.space_group_name_H-M   'P 1'
#
loop_
_entity.id
_entity.type
_entity.pdbx_description
1 polymer ?
#
loop_
_entity_poly.entity_id
_entity_poly.type
_entity_poly.pdbx_seq_one_letter_code
_entity_poly.pdbx_strand_id
1 'polypeptide(L)'
;MSRRPCACVLAVVVVAFWTSAAATAAAETYPGTRLTSVAGVAVFVSSLAQQRPAAVCPRHPRPLTAALLRQAAVAVAQAMPAFYRHAAKPGSPRIDARDARATAGPATAARTGTSLAGFCGATVWRRSAFVAVRLPRVRFSASLSRASFEVARTPVGWVIWAEVH
;
A
#
# COMPACT_ATOMS: atom_id res chain seq x y z
N MET A 1 26.42 19.02 81.05
CA MET A 1 25.63 17.77 81.18
C MET A 1 24.42 17.88 80.25
N SER A 2 24.18 16.86 79.42
CA SER A 2 22.90 16.52 78.73
C SER A 2 22.30 17.57 77.76
N ARG A 3 21.82 17.28 76.55
CA ARG A 3 21.67 16.07 75.71
C ARG A 3 21.58 16.55 74.26
N ARG A 4 22.09 15.73 73.33
CA ARG A 4 22.02 15.90 71.88
C ARG A 4 20.66 15.36 71.31
N PRO A 5 20.49 15.12 69.99
CA PRO A 5 19.48 15.74 69.13
C PRO A 5 18.44 14.70 68.64
N CYS A 6 17.43 15.12 67.86
CA CYS A 6 16.80 14.23 66.87
C CYS A 6 15.90 15.06 65.94
N ALA A 7 16.51 15.69 64.94
CA ALA A 7 15.77 16.10 63.75
C ALA A 7 15.94 14.98 62.72
N CYS A 8 14.96 14.07 62.68
CA CYS A 8 14.81 13.12 61.58
C CYS A 8 14.43 13.91 60.32
N VAL A 9 15.41 14.16 59.46
CA VAL A 9 15.15 14.66 58.11
C VAL A 9 14.63 13.47 57.29
N LEU A 10 13.31 13.42 57.12
CA LEU A 10 12.63 12.49 56.22
C LEU A 10 12.94 12.91 54.78
N ALA A 11 13.87 12.20 54.14
CA ALA A 11 14.12 12.33 52.71
C ALA A 11 12.95 11.66 51.94
N VAL A 12 12.01 12.47 51.47
CA VAL A 12 10.97 12.02 50.53
C VAL A 12 11.63 11.84 49.17
N VAL A 13 11.97 10.60 48.84
CA VAL A 13 12.42 10.22 47.50
C VAL A 13 11.19 10.24 46.59
N VAL A 14 11.01 11.33 45.86
CA VAL A 14 10.05 11.41 44.75
C VAL A 14 10.64 10.59 43.59
N VAL A 15 10.27 9.31 43.52
CA VAL A 15 10.54 8.48 42.34
C VAL A 15 9.62 8.98 41.23
N ALA A 16 10.14 9.90 40.41
CA ALA A 16 9.53 10.26 39.15
C ALA A 16 9.57 9.02 38.24
N PHE A 17 8.50 8.22 38.28
CA PHE A 17 8.23 7.24 37.24
C PHE A 17 7.96 8.01 35.95
N TRP A 18 9.02 8.12 35.14
CA TRP A 18 8.89 8.43 33.73
C TRP A 18 8.07 7.32 33.09
N THR A 19 6.75 7.47 33.08
CA THR A 19 5.92 6.78 32.11
C THR A 19 6.35 7.33 30.76
N SER A 20 7.27 6.64 30.10
CA SER A 20 7.51 6.82 28.67
C SER A 20 6.15 6.64 28.00
N ALA A 21 5.52 7.77 27.67
CA ALA A 21 4.36 7.78 26.80
C ALA A 21 4.80 7.00 25.56
N ALA A 22 4.17 5.83 25.39
CA ALA A 22 4.39 4.95 24.27
C ALA A 22 4.44 5.81 23.01
N ALA A 23 5.58 5.76 22.32
CA ALA A 23 5.73 6.36 21.01
C ALA A 23 4.52 5.91 20.19
N THR A 24 3.63 6.86 19.94
CA THR A 24 2.38 6.64 19.25
C THR A 24 2.70 6.07 17.89
N ALA A 25 2.29 4.82 17.70
CA ALA A 25 2.25 4.14 16.43
C ALA A 25 1.46 4.99 15.43
N ALA A 26 2.15 5.65 14.50
CA ALA A 26 1.56 6.22 13.29
C ALA A 26 2.62 6.43 12.19
N ALA A 27 3.54 5.48 12.03
CA ALA A 27 4.23 5.33 10.76
C ALA A 27 3.35 4.42 9.90
N GLU A 28 2.40 4.98 9.15
CA GLU A 28 1.79 4.24 8.04
C GLU A 28 2.93 3.77 7.12
N THR A 29 3.21 2.48 7.24
CA THR A 29 4.49 1.90 6.83
C THR A 29 4.37 1.53 5.36
N TYR A 30 5.12 2.23 4.50
CA TYR A 30 5.38 1.74 3.15
C TYR A 30 5.71 0.23 3.23
N PRO A 31 5.11 -0.63 2.40
CA PRO A 31 4.40 -0.33 1.15
C PRO A 31 2.85 -0.24 1.24
N GLY A 32 2.28 -0.06 2.44
CA GLY A 32 0.83 -0.06 2.65
C GLY A 32 0.28 -1.45 3.00
N THR A 33 -1.01 -1.68 2.75
CA THR A 33 -1.71 -2.90 3.16
C THR A 33 -1.29 -4.08 2.30
N ARG A 34 -0.86 -5.18 2.92
CA ARG A 34 -0.62 -6.44 2.21
C ARG A 34 -1.96 -7.07 1.82
N LEU A 35 -2.13 -7.34 0.52
CA LEU A 35 -3.33 -7.99 -0.01
C LEU A 35 -3.19 -9.51 -0.03
N THR A 36 -2.07 -10.01 -0.54
CA THR A 36 -1.85 -11.45 -0.76
C THR A 36 -0.37 -11.77 -1.01
N SER A 37 -0.07 -13.02 -1.39
CA SER A 37 1.20 -13.49 -1.94
C SER A 37 0.95 -14.28 -3.23
N VAL A 38 1.75 -14.05 -4.26
CA VAL A 38 1.64 -14.73 -5.56
C VAL A 38 3.01 -15.29 -5.91
N ALA A 39 3.11 -16.61 -6.06
CA ALA A 39 4.37 -17.32 -6.28
C ALA A 39 5.47 -16.91 -5.27
N GLY A 40 5.10 -16.77 -3.99
CA GLY A 40 6.00 -16.35 -2.92
C GLY A 40 6.31 -14.84 -2.87
N VAL A 41 5.79 -14.02 -3.79
CA VAL A 41 5.98 -12.57 -3.81
C VAL A 41 4.76 -11.87 -3.21
N ALA A 42 4.96 -11.08 -2.16
CA ALA A 42 3.89 -10.29 -1.56
C ALA A 42 3.34 -9.23 -2.53
N VAL A 43 2.02 -9.01 -2.49
CA VAL A 43 1.33 -7.95 -3.24
C VAL A 43 0.70 -6.99 -2.24
N PHE A 44 1.00 -5.71 -2.40
CA PHE A 44 0.55 -4.63 -1.52
C PHE A 44 -0.30 -3.63 -2.30
N VAL A 45 -1.20 -2.95 -1.58
CA VAL A 45 -1.88 -1.75 -2.07
C VAL A 45 -1.43 -0.54 -1.27
N SER A 46 -1.10 0.49 -2.01
CA SER A 46 -0.66 1.78 -1.54
C SER A 46 -1.62 2.80 -2.14
N SER A 47 -2.62 3.25 -1.36
CA SER A 47 -3.71 4.13 -1.85
C SER A 47 -3.56 5.54 -1.32
N LEU A 48 -3.75 6.53 -2.20
CA LEU A 48 -3.71 7.96 -1.86
C LEU A 48 -4.96 8.46 -1.16
N ALA A 49 -6.05 7.70 -1.15
CA ALA A 49 -7.30 8.17 -0.56
C ALA A 49 -7.15 8.59 0.92
N GLN A 50 -6.05 8.21 1.58
CA GLN A 50 -5.78 8.51 2.98
C GLN A 50 -4.31 8.87 3.29
N GLN A 51 -3.41 8.98 2.30
CA GLN A 51 -1.97 9.04 2.55
C GLN A 51 -1.22 10.18 1.82
N ARG A 52 -0.14 10.67 2.44
CA ARG A 52 0.81 11.62 1.82
C ARG A 52 1.47 10.98 0.59
N PRO A 53 1.79 11.74 -0.47
CA PRO A 53 2.41 11.19 -1.69
C PRO A 53 3.66 10.31 -1.42
N ALA A 54 4.51 10.72 -0.48
CA ALA A 54 5.72 9.99 -0.11
C ALA A 54 5.47 8.61 0.55
N ALA A 55 4.29 8.39 1.13
CA ALA A 55 3.89 7.09 1.67
C ALA A 55 3.38 6.15 0.56
N VAL A 56 2.89 6.71 -0.55
CA VAL A 56 2.25 5.94 -1.61
C VAL A 56 3.25 5.46 -2.66
N CYS A 57 4.26 6.28 -2.97
CA CYS A 57 5.18 6.01 -4.06
C CYS A 57 6.09 4.78 -3.82
N PRO A 58 6.18 3.85 -4.80
CA PRO A 58 7.11 2.74 -4.78
C PRO A 58 8.55 3.15 -4.50
N ARG A 59 9.19 2.49 -3.53
CA ARG A 59 10.62 2.68 -3.20
C ARG A 59 11.47 1.66 -3.94
N HIS A 60 12.55 2.15 -4.56
CA HIS A 60 13.50 1.34 -5.34
C HIS A 60 12.83 0.43 -6.39
N PRO A 61 11.98 0.98 -7.28
CA PRO A 61 11.35 0.18 -8.32
C PRO A 61 12.43 -0.44 -9.22
N ARG A 62 12.28 -1.74 -9.47
CA ARG A 62 13.17 -2.52 -10.33
C ARG A 62 12.91 -2.18 -11.79
N PRO A 63 13.93 -2.27 -12.67
CA PRO A 63 13.73 -2.17 -14.11
C PRO A 63 12.69 -3.19 -14.60
N LEU A 64 11.81 -2.77 -15.49
CA LEU A 64 10.80 -3.65 -16.06
C LEU A 64 11.35 -4.46 -17.22
N THR A 65 11.17 -5.77 -17.14
CA THR A 65 11.41 -6.71 -18.24
C THR A 65 10.08 -7.24 -18.74
N ALA A 66 10.06 -7.82 -19.95
CA ALA A 66 8.86 -8.48 -20.47
C ALA A 66 8.36 -9.61 -19.55
N ALA A 67 9.26 -10.31 -18.87
CA ALA A 67 8.90 -11.33 -17.87
C ALA A 67 8.21 -10.70 -16.65
N LEU A 68 8.73 -9.59 -16.14
CA LEU A 68 8.12 -8.87 -15.02
C LEU A 68 6.74 -8.30 -15.39
N LEU A 69 6.53 -7.83 -16.62
CA LEU A 69 5.20 -7.40 -17.07
C LEU A 69 4.18 -8.54 -17.00
N ARG A 70 4.53 -9.73 -17.51
CA ARG A 70 3.65 -10.91 -17.40
C ARG A 70 3.36 -11.28 -15.95
N GLN A 71 4.38 -11.24 -15.10
CA GLN A 71 4.22 -11.50 -13.66
C GLN A 71 3.35 -10.44 -12.97
N ALA A 72 3.44 -9.17 -13.37
CA ALA A 72 2.60 -8.10 -12.83
C ALA A 72 1.11 -8.37 -13.13
N ALA A 73 0.79 -8.74 -14.37
CA ALA A 73 -0.59 -9.11 -14.75
C ALA A 73 -1.12 -10.26 -13.87
N VAL A 74 -0.34 -11.34 -13.71
CA VAL A 74 -0.73 -12.47 -12.86
C VAL A 74 -0.90 -12.04 -11.39
N ALA A 75 0.05 -11.26 -10.86
CA ALA A 75 0.01 -10.80 -9.48
C ALA A 75 -1.22 -9.94 -9.19
N VAL A 76 -1.54 -8.99 -10.08
CA VAL A 76 -2.72 -8.13 -9.95
C VAL A 76 -4.00 -8.94 -10.04
N ALA A 77 -4.15 -9.77 -11.08
CA ALA A 77 -5.35 -10.60 -11.27
C ALA A 77 -5.67 -11.44 -10.02
N GLN A 78 -4.66 -12.08 -9.42
CA GLN A 78 -4.83 -12.88 -8.21
C GLN A 78 -5.06 -12.04 -6.95
N ALA A 79 -4.60 -10.78 -6.91
CA ALA A 79 -4.83 -9.88 -5.80
C ALA A 79 -6.23 -9.23 -5.80
N MET A 80 -6.94 -9.21 -6.93
CA MET A 80 -8.23 -8.50 -7.05
C MET A 80 -9.29 -8.89 -6.01
N PRO A 81 -9.51 -10.18 -5.66
CA PRO A 81 -10.45 -10.52 -4.60
C PRO A 81 -10.09 -9.89 -3.25
N ALA A 82 -8.80 -9.83 -2.90
CA ALA A 82 -8.34 -9.19 -1.67
C ALA A 82 -8.43 -7.66 -1.76
N PHE A 83 -8.08 -7.09 -2.92
CA PHE A 83 -8.20 -5.66 -3.18
C PHE A 83 -9.64 -5.16 -3.00
N TYR A 84 -10.63 -5.78 -3.63
CA TYR A 84 -12.03 -5.34 -3.52
C TYR A 84 -12.65 -5.60 -2.15
N ARG A 85 -12.17 -6.61 -1.40
CA ARG A 85 -12.53 -6.74 0.02
C ARG A 85 -11.97 -5.59 0.85
N HIS A 86 -10.72 -5.19 0.59
CA HIS A 86 -10.08 -4.07 1.28
C HIS A 86 -10.72 -2.71 0.92
N ALA A 87 -11.09 -2.52 -0.35
CA ALA A 87 -11.67 -1.27 -0.85
C ALA A 87 -13.20 -1.15 -0.63
N ALA A 88 -13.84 -2.17 -0.05
CA ALA A 88 -15.28 -2.18 0.15
C ALA A 88 -15.74 -1.06 1.09
N LYS A 89 -16.66 -0.22 0.62
CA LYS A 89 -17.28 0.85 1.42
C LYS A 89 -18.73 0.48 1.78
N PRO A 90 -19.22 0.87 2.97
CA PRO A 90 -20.64 0.73 3.29
C PRO A 90 -21.53 1.36 2.20
N GLY A 91 -22.57 0.63 1.78
CA GLY A 91 -23.51 1.08 0.74
C GLY A 91 -23.04 0.94 -0.71
N SER A 92 -21.78 0.56 -0.97
CA SER A 92 -21.31 0.27 -2.33
C SER A 92 -21.66 -1.16 -2.78
N PRO A 93 -21.94 -1.41 -4.08
CA PRO A 93 -22.14 -2.75 -4.59
C PRO A 93 -20.93 -3.65 -4.32
N ARG A 94 -21.17 -4.90 -3.92
CA ARG A 94 -20.10 -5.89 -3.76
C ARG A 94 -19.59 -6.30 -5.14
N ILE A 95 -18.28 -6.21 -5.33
CA ILE A 95 -17.61 -6.62 -6.56
C ILE A 95 -17.13 -8.07 -6.41
N ASP A 96 -17.67 -8.96 -7.25
CA ASP A 96 -17.14 -10.33 -7.39
C ASP A 96 -15.95 -10.33 -8.35
N ALA A 97 -14.75 -10.25 -7.77
CA ALA A 97 -13.51 -10.22 -8.53
C ALA A 97 -12.88 -11.61 -8.77
N ARG A 98 -13.63 -12.70 -8.60
CA ARG A 98 -13.16 -14.04 -9.00
C ARG A 98 -13.00 -14.10 -10.52
N ASP A 99 -12.04 -14.90 -10.97
CA ASP A 99 -11.65 -15.06 -12.39
C ASP A 99 -11.22 -13.75 -13.07
N ALA A 100 -10.76 -12.76 -12.28
CA ALA A 100 -10.16 -11.55 -12.81
C ALA A 100 -9.06 -11.90 -13.83
N ARG A 101 -9.07 -11.20 -14.96
CA ARG A 101 -8.05 -11.35 -16.00
C ARG A 101 -7.33 -10.03 -16.15
N ALA A 102 -6.01 -10.08 -16.29
CA ALA A 102 -5.21 -8.89 -16.44
C ALA A 102 -4.25 -8.97 -17.62
N THR A 103 -3.98 -7.83 -18.23
CA THR A 103 -2.92 -7.62 -19.20
C THR A 103 -2.05 -6.47 -18.73
N ALA A 104 -0.74 -6.53 -18.99
CA ALA A 104 0.21 -5.54 -18.53
C ALA A 104 1.08 -5.02 -19.66
N GLY A 105 1.37 -3.73 -19.63
CA GLY A 105 2.33 -3.06 -20.49
C GLY A 105 3.16 -2.04 -19.70
N PRO A 106 4.20 -1.44 -20.29
CA PRO A 106 4.91 -0.34 -19.67
C PRO A 106 3.96 0.82 -19.38
N ALA A 107 4.04 1.42 -18.19
CA ALA A 107 3.20 2.56 -17.82
C ALA A 107 3.36 3.77 -18.75
N THR A 108 4.54 3.94 -19.34
CA THR A 108 4.84 5.02 -20.29
C THR A 108 4.14 4.84 -21.64
N ALA A 109 3.64 3.64 -21.95
CA ALA A 109 2.90 3.37 -23.18
C ALA A 109 1.38 3.56 -23.00
N ALA A 110 0.91 3.70 -21.76
CA ALA A 110 -0.49 3.98 -21.49
C ALA A 110 -0.80 5.45 -21.85
N ARG A 111 -1.73 5.67 -22.78
CA ARG A 111 -2.17 7.03 -23.18
C ARG A 111 -2.92 7.75 -22.05
N THR A 112 -3.55 6.98 -21.16
CA THR A 112 -4.16 7.41 -19.91
C THR A 112 -3.14 7.27 -18.78
N GLY A 113 -2.18 8.19 -18.74
CA GLY A 113 -1.28 8.29 -17.58
C GLY A 113 -2.09 8.62 -16.31
N THR A 114 -1.58 8.23 -15.14
CA THR A 114 -2.18 8.64 -13.88
C THR A 114 -1.72 10.04 -13.51
N SER A 115 -2.57 10.82 -12.82
CA SER A 115 -2.16 12.09 -12.19
C SER A 115 -0.99 11.90 -11.22
N LEU A 116 -0.72 10.66 -10.81
CA LEU A 116 0.28 10.27 -9.82
C LEU A 116 1.69 10.10 -10.41
N ALA A 117 1.81 10.02 -11.73
CA ALA A 117 3.11 10.03 -12.40
C ALA A 117 3.92 11.30 -12.06
N GLY A 118 3.26 12.45 -11.95
CA GLY A 118 3.88 13.71 -11.54
C GLY A 118 4.35 13.72 -10.08
N PHE A 119 3.64 13.00 -9.19
CA PHE A 119 3.94 12.97 -7.75
C PHE A 119 5.06 11.99 -7.40
N CYS A 120 5.04 10.78 -7.97
CA CYS A 120 6.04 9.76 -7.67
C CYS A 120 7.34 9.89 -8.48
N GLY A 121 7.37 10.84 -9.41
CA GLY A 121 8.54 11.14 -10.23
C GLY A 121 8.73 10.18 -11.39
N ALA A 122 9.43 10.67 -12.42
CA ALA A 122 9.57 9.98 -13.70
C ALA A 122 10.28 8.61 -13.59
N THR A 123 11.16 8.41 -12.60
CA THR A 123 11.83 7.12 -12.40
C THR A 123 10.88 6.03 -11.95
N VAL A 124 9.94 6.33 -11.05
CA VAL A 124 8.91 5.37 -10.62
C VAL A 124 8.00 5.05 -11.79
N TRP A 125 7.55 6.07 -12.51
CA TRP A 125 6.66 5.88 -13.65
C TRP A 125 7.30 5.03 -14.75
N ARG A 126 8.54 5.33 -15.19
CA ARG A 126 9.25 4.53 -16.21
C ARG A 126 9.52 3.08 -15.80
N ARG A 127 9.47 2.77 -14.50
CA ARG A 127 9.68 1.43 -13.95
C ARG A 127 8.40 0.79 -13.42
N SER A 128 7.25 1.37 -13.76
CA SER A 128 5.92 0.85 -13.41
C SER A 128 5.22 0.26 -14.64
N ALA A 129 4.37 -0.73 -14.36
CA ALA A 129 3.54 -1.40 -15.33
C ALA A 129 2.13 -0.86 -15.21
N PHE A 130 1.54 -0.49 -16.33
CA PHE A 130 0.11 -0.30 -16.44
C PHE A 130 -0.55 -1.66 -16.60
N VAL A 131 -1.49 -1.99 -15.72
CA VAL A 131 -2.19 -3.28 -15.70
C VAL A 131 -3.68 -3.06 -15.86
N ALA A 132 -4.22 -3.45 -17.01
CA ALA A 132 -5.65 -3.44 -17.27
C ALA A 132 -6.29 -4.75 -16.80
N VAL A 133 -7.37 -4.67 -16.05
CA VAL A 133 -8.08 -5.78 -15.43
C VAL A 133 -9.51 -5.85 -15.94
N ARG A 134 -9.96 -7.05 -16.26
CA ARG A 134 -11.35 -7.39 -16.56
C ARG A 134 -11.91 -8.30 -15.47
N LEU A 135 -13.10 -7.97 -14.98
CA LEU A 135 -13.83 -8.69 -13.94
C LEU A 135 -15.06 -9.37 -14.57
N PRO A 136 -14.94 -10.61 -15.08
CA PRO A 136 -15.98 -11.24 -15.90
C PRO A 136 -17.27 -11.58 -15.14
N ARG A 137 -17.22 -11.59 -13.80
CA ARG A 137 -18.39 -11.85 -12.95
C ARG A 137 -19.18 -10.58 -12.61
N VAL A 138 -18.64 -9.40 -12.90
CA VAL A 138 -19.35 -8.13 -12.76
C VAL A 138 -20.16 -7.86 -14.03
N ARG A 139 -21.45 -8.21 -14.00
CA ARG A 139 -22.36 -8.08 -15.15
C ARG A 139 -23.29 -6.87 -15.09
N PHE A 140 -23.42 -6.26 -13.91
CA PHE A 140 -24.38 -5.17 -13.67
C PHE A 140 -23.86 -3.77 -14.05
N SER A 141 -22.58 -3.62 -14.36
CA SER A 141 -22.00 -2.33 -14.77
C SER A 141 -20.77 -2.55 -15.64
N ALA A 142 -20.78 -1.97 -16.85
CA ALA A 142 -19.66 -2.04 -17.78
C ALA A 142 -18.41 -1.33 -17.23
N SER A 143 -18.60 -0.19 -16.57
CA SER A 143 -17.51 0.57 -15.93
C SER A 143 -16.87 -0.25 -14.81
N LEU A 144 -17.67 -0.82 -13.90
CA LEU A 144 -17.16 -1.62 -12.78
C LEU A 144 -16.61 -2.99 -13.20
N SER A 145 -16.88 -3.44 -14.43
CA SER A 145 -16.31 -4.68 -14.97
C SER A 145 -14.85 -4.54 -15.41
N ARG A 146 -14.30 -3.32 -15.35
CA ARG A 146 -12.93 -2.99 -15.73
C ARG A 146 -12.28 -2.17 -14.63
N ALA A 147 -10.99 -2.38 -14.44
CA ALA A 147 -10.16 -1.55 -13.58
C ALA A 147 -8.77 -1.48 -14.19
N SER A 148 -8.02 -0.43 -13.91
CA SER A 148 -6.64 -0.31 -14.38
C SER A 148 -5.76 0.17 -13.24
N PHE A 149 -4.52 -0.31 -13.18
CA PHE A 149 -3.63 -0.04 -12.07
C PHE A 149 -2.22 0.28 -12.54
N GLU A 150 -1.52 1.14 -11.79
CA GLU A 150 -0.06 1.23 -11.87
C GLU A 150 0.59 0.35 -10.82
N VAL A 151 1.57 -0.44 -11.25
CA VAL A 151 2.17 -1.46 -10.43
C VAL A 151 3.68 -1.46 -10.58
N ALA A 152 4.40 -1.45 -9.46
CA ALA A 152 5.86 -1.51 -9.46
C ALA A 152 6.35 -2.80 -8.77
N ARG A 153 7.40 -3.41 -9.32
CA ARG A 153 8.18 -4.42 -8.61
C ARG A 153 9.22 -3.73 -7.75
N THR A 154 9.22 -4.01 -6.45
CA THR A 154 10.18 -3.46 -5.48
C THR A 154 10.89 -4.61 -4.74
N PRO A 155 11.91 -4.35 -3.90
CA PRO A 155 12.52 -5.41 -3.09
C PRO A 155 11.52 -6.14 -2.18
N VAL A 156 10.50 -5.44 -1.68
CA VAL A 156 9.53 -6.00 -0.73
C VAL A 156 8.38 -6.76 -1.39
N GLY A 157 8.04 -6.46 -2.65
CA GLY A 157 6.86 -7.06 -3.28
C GLY A 157 6.46 -6.43 -4.62
N TRP A 158 5.26 -6.74 -5.05
CA TRP A 158 4.50 -5.95 -6.01
C TRP A 158 3.71 -4.88 -5.24
N VAL A 159 3.76 -3.64 -5.70
CA VAL A 159 3.03 -2.53 -5.09
C VAL A 159 2.06 -1.97 -6.11
N ILE A 160 0.76 -2.11 -5.86
CA ILE A 160 -0.31 -1.42 -6.57
C ILE A 160 -0.41 -0.02 -5.96
N TRP A 161 0.02 1.01 -6.69
CA TRP A 161 0.20 2.36 -6.13
C TRP A 161 -0.70 3.41 -6.76
N ALA A 162 -1.42 3.06 -7.83
CA ALA A 162 -2.44 3.90 -8.43
C ALA A 162 -3.57 3.03 -8.99
N GLU A 163 -4.80 3.51 -8.86
CA GLU A 163 -5.92 3.11 -9.70
C GLU A 163 -6.08 4.16 -10.82
N VAL A 164 -6.34 3.69 -12.04
CA VAL A 164 -6.49 4.52 -13.24
C VAL A 164 -7.93 4.40 -13.72
N HIS A 165 -8.64 5.54 -13.74
CA HIS A 165 -10.01 5.66 -14.24
C HIS A 165 -10.04 6.15 -15.68
#